data_AF-A0A922EQG6-F1
#
_entry.id   AF-A0A922EQG6-F1
#
_cell.length_a   1.000
_cell.length_b   1.000
_cell.length_c   1.000
_cell.angle_alpha   90.00
_cell.angle_beta   90.00
_cell.angle_gamma   90.00
#
_symmetry.space_group_name_H-M   'P 1'
#
loop_
_entity.id
_entity.type
_entity.pdbx_description
1 polymer ?
#
loop_
_entity_poly.entity_id
_entity_poly.type
_entity_poly.pdbx_seq_one_letter_code
_entity_poly.pdbx_strand_id
1 'polypeptide(L)'
;MVEVDTKDLAFKWGKQRGVGGKDKKVRFFQSFSYGSVEYALYDCVYLYGEGETEPYIGKLIKIWENPDKTKKVKVLWFFRPREIQYYVGVEDTAKDELFLASGEGAGLANVNPLEAIVGKCNVVCTSEDSKNPQPTEEQLRTADFIFYRAFDVGHCRILDKIEEKVAGVEVKFIFNRADV
;
A
#
# COMPACT_ATOMS: atom_id res chain seq x y z
N MET A 1 7.20 -24.89 -31.82
CA MET A 1 7.76 -23.95 -30.84
C MET A 1 7.14 -22.62 -31.16
N VAL A 2 6.21 -22.16 -30.32
CA VAL A 2 5.59 -20.85 -30.51
C VAL A 2 6.59 -19.85 -29.93
N GLU A 3 7.20 -19.06 -30.79
CA GLU A 3 7.96 -17.88 -30.34
C GLU A 3 6.96 -16.98 -29.62
N VAL A 4 7.05 -16.94 -28.29
CA VAL A 4 6.34 -15.94 -27.50
C VAL A 4 7.00 -14.62 -27.86
N ASP A 5 6.30 -13.78 -28.62
CA ASP A 5 6.76 -12.44 -28.97
C ASP A 5 6.97 -11.65 -27.67
N THR A 6 8.23 -11.50 -27.26
CA THR A 6 8.65 -10.85 -26.01
C THR A 6 8.39 -9.33 -26.01
N LYS A 7 7.65 -8.81 -27.00
CA LYS A 7 7.39 -7.37 -27.19
C LYS A 7 6.19 -6.80 -26.43
N ASP A 8 5.37 -7.63 -25.77
CA ASP A 8 4.15 -7.17 -25.07
C ASP A 8 4.24 -7.07 -23.53
N LEU A 9 5.43 -7.19 -22.93
CA LEU A 9 5.68 -6.92 -21.51
C LEU A 9 5.75 -5.42 -21.15
N ALA A 10 5.16 -4.55 -21.97
CA ALA A 10 5.33 -3.10 -21.85
C ALA A 10 4.48 -2.49 -20.73
N PHE A 11 5.08 -1.56 -19.97
CA PHE A 11 4.38 -0.71 -19.02
C PHE A 11 3.26 0.09 -19.70
N LYS A 12 2.08 0.17 -19.08
CA LYS A 12 0.93 0.95 -19.57
C LYS A 12 0.30 1.75 -18.44
N TRP A 13 0.00 3.01 -18.68
CA TRP A 13 -0.84 3.78 -17.76
C TRP A 13 -2.31 3.33 -17.90
N GLY A 14 -2.99 3.22 -16.77
CA GLY A 14 -4.43 3.02 -16.71
C GLY A 14 -5.18 4.35 -16.74
N LYS A 15 -6.33 4.41 -16.06
CA LYS A 15 -7.21 5.58 -16.09
C LYS A 15 -6.54 6.82 -15.48
N GLN A 16 -6.40 7.89 -16.27
CA GLN A 16 -5.95 9.19 -15.77
C GLN A 16 -7.05 9.83 -14.90
N ARG A 17 -6.68 10.36 -13.73
CA ARG A 17 -7.61 11.01 -12.79
C ARG A 17 -7.54 12.55 -12.85
N GLY A 18 -6.40 13.10 -13.25
CA GLY A 18 -6.25 14.55 -13.31
C GLY A 18 -4.83 15.00 -13.60
N VAL A 19 -4.66 16.33 -13.62
CA VAL A 19 -3.38 17.00 -13.86
C VAL A 19 -3.17 18.06 -12.79
N GLY A 20 -1.94 18.21 -12.30
CA GLY A 20 -1.60 19.19 -11.25
C GLY A 20 -0.12 19.53 -11.16
N GLY A 21 0.32 19.99 -9.99
CA GLY A 21 1.63 20.62 -9.80
C GLY A 21 1.61 22.11 -10.18
N LYS A 22 2.69 22.84 -9.84
CA LYS A 22 2.79 24.31 -10.04
C LYS A 22 2.46 24.75 -11.48
N ASP A 23 2.81 23.93 -12.47
CA ASP A 23 2.59 24.22 -13.89
C ASP A 23 1.51 23.35 -14.56
N LYS A 24 0.73 22.56 -13.80
CA LYS A 24 -0.21 21.57 -14.37
C LYS A 24 0.44 20.61 -15.38
N LYS A 25 1.65 20.13 -15.07
CA LYS A 25 2.39 19.17 -15.92
C LYS A 25 2.54 17.79 -15.29
N VAL A 26 2.12 17.62 -14.03
CA VAL A 26 2.11 16.30 -13.36
C VAL A 26 0.79 15.60 -13.67
N ARG A 27 0.86 14.38 -14.21
CA ARG A 27 -0.32 13.58 -14.56
C ARG A 27 -0.58 12.53 -13.49
N PHE A 28 -1.78 12.53 -12.90
CA PHE A 28 -2.18 11.57 -11.86
C PHE A 28 -3.03 10.45 -12.45
N PHE A 29 -2.80 9.23 -12.01
CA PHE A 29 -3.45 8.02 -12.51
C PHE A 29 -4.16 7.25 -11.39
N GLN A 30 -5.17 6.47 -11.77
CA GLN A 30 -5.85 5.51 -10.89
C GLN A 30 -5.19 4.14 -10.91
N SER A 31 -4.56 3.77 -12.03
CA SER A 31 -3.88 2.49 -12.19
C SER A 31 -2.76 2.54 -13.24
N PHE A 32 -1.95 1.49 -13.29
CA PHE A 32 -0.98 1.17 -14.33
C PHE A 32 -0.83 -0.34 -14.43
N SER A 33 -0.23 -0.84 -15.51
CA SER A 33 0.02 -2.27 -15.68
C SER A 33 1.46 -2.54 -16.09
N TYR A 34 2.02 -3.64 -15.58
CA TYR A 34 3.24 -4.27 -16.07
C TYR A 34 2.89 -5.64 -16.64
N GLY A 35 3.03 -5.80 -17.97
CA GLY A 35 2.54 -7.00 -18.65
C GLY A 35 1.04 -7.20 -18.41
N SER A 36 0.66 -8.36 -17.85
CA SER A 36 -0.73 -8.70 -17.54
C SER A 36 -1.20 -8.26 -16.15
N VAL A 37 -0.32 -7.71 -15.31
CA VAL A 37 -0.65 -7.34 -13.92
C VAL A 37 -1.00 -5.86 -13.87
N GLU A 38 -2.26 -5.54 -13.56
CA GLU A 38 -2.69 -4.18 -13.24
C GLU A 38 -2.46 -3.88 -11.76
N TYR A 39 -2.04 -2.66 -11.44
CA TYR A 39 -1.89 -2.08 -10.11
C TYR A 39 -2.77 -0.83 -10.02
N ALA A 40 -3.67 -0.78 -9.06
CA ALA A 40 -4.58 0.33 -8.85
C ALA A 40 -4.33 1.04 -7.52
N LEU A 41 -4.88 2.24 -7.37
CA LEU A 41 -4.94 2.93 -6.09
C LEU A 41 -5.57 2.00 -5.04
N TYR A 42 -4.94 2.01 -3.87
CA TYR A 42 -5.29 1.27 -2.67
C TYR A 42 -4.98 -0.23 -2.69
N ASP A 43 -4.38 -0.74 -3.78
CA ASP A 43 -3.76 -2.06 -3.77
C ASP A 43 -2.55 -2.06 -2.82
N CYS A 44 -2.32 -3.21 -2.19
CA CYS A 44 -1.13 -3.45 -1.36
C CYS A 44 -0.02 -4.08 -2.21
N VAL A 45 1.21 -3.65 -1.98
CA VAL A 45 2.38 -4.01 -2.79
C VAL A 45 3.61 -4.23 -1.94
N TYR A 46 4.51 -5.06 -2.45
CA TYR A 46 5.85 -5.24 -1.95
C TYR A 46 6.80 -4.21 -2.58
N LEU A 47 7.67 -3.59 -1.79
CA LEU A 47 8.76 -2.74 -2.25
C LEU A 47 10.07 -3.14 -1.58
N TYR A 48 11.17 -3.23 -2.33
CA TYR A 48 12.50 -3.40 -1.74
C TYR A 48 13.15 -2.05 -1.47
N GLY A 49 13.72 -1.89 -0.27
CA GLY A 49 14.75 -0.89 -0.01
C GLY A 49 16.10 -1.35 -0.55
N GLU A 50 17.01 -0.41 -0.80
CA GLU A 50 18.39 -0.75 -1.13
C GLU A 50 19.05 -1.52 0.02
N GLY A 51 19.60 -2.70 -0.28
CA GLY A 51 20.30 -3.53 0.70
C GLY A 51 19.40 -4.36 1.61
N GLU A 52 18.08 -4.27 1.47
CA GLU A 52 17.13 -5.03 2.28
C GLU A 52 16.93 -6.44 1.72
N THR A 53 16.95 -7.44 2.60
CA THR A 53 16.70 -8.84 2.24
C THR A 53 15.22 -9.19 2.21
N GLU A 54 14.38 -8.38 2.85
CA GLU A 54 12.93 -8.57 2.89
C GLU A 54 12.22 -7.32 2.36
N PRO A 55 11.16 -7.48 1.54
CA PRO A 55 10.42 -6.32 1.05
C PRO A 55 9.59 -5.67 2.16
N TYR A 56 9.51 -4.35 2.11
CA TYR A 56 8.50 -3.57 2.82
C TYR A 56 7.12 -3.79 2.21
N ILE A 57 6.08 -3.63 3.02
CA ILE A 57 4.68 -3.80 2.61
C ILE A 57 3.98 -2.45 2.72
N GLY A 58 3.29 -2.04 1.66
CA GLY A 58 2.62 -0.75 1.65
C GLY A 58 1.42 -0.70 0.73
N LYS A 59 0.56 0.30 0.94
CA LYS A 59 -0.64 0.58 0.16
C LYS A 59 -0.43 1.76 -0.78
N LEU A 60 -0.77 1.60 -2.06
CA LEU A 60 -0.65 2.67 -3.06
C LEU A 60 -1.69 3.77 -2.80
N ILE A 61 -1.27 4.95 -2.35
CA ILE A 61 -2.20 6.06 -2.07
C ILE A 61 -2.15 7.17 -3.11
N LYS A 62 -1.14 7.17 -3.99
CA LYS A 62 -1.03 8.12 -5.10
C LYS A 62 -0.14 7.56 -6.21
N ILE A 63 -0.51 7.81 -7.47
CA ILE A 63 0.22 7.33 -8.67
C ILE A 63 0.32 8.49 -9.65
N TRP A 64 1.52 8.81 -10.15
CA TRP A 64 1.70 9.90 -11.11
C TRP A 64 2.94 9.77 -11.99
N GLU A 65 2.93 10.57 -13.06
CA GLU A 65 4.08 10.83 -13.92
C GLU A 65 4.44 12.31 -13.86
N ASN A 66 5.73 12.58 -13.70
CA ASN A 66 6.31 13.91 -13.75
C ASN A 66 6.57 14.37 -15.20
N PRO A 67 6.83 15.68 -15.43
CA PRO A 67 7.09 16.20 -16.78
C PRO A 67 8.30 15.56 -17.45
N ASP A 68 9.30 15.18 -16.66
CA ASP A 68 10.52 14.47 -17.07
C ASP A 68 10.31 12.97 -17.36
N LYS A 69 9.06 12.50 -17.36
CA LYS A 69 8.65 11.10 -17.55
C LYS A 69 9.02 10.15 -16.42
N THR A 70 9.56 10.66 -15.31
CA THR A 70 9.74 9.83 -14.12
C THR A 70 8.39 9.45 -13.53
N LYS A 71 8.26 8.17 -13.17
CA LYS A 71 7.03 7.59 -12.63
C LYS A 71 7.18 7.43 -11.14
N LYS A 72 6.16 7.82 -10.39
CA LYS A 72 6.22 7.87 -8.94
C LYS A 72 4.95 7.33 -8.33
N VAL A 73 5.12 6.74 -7.15
CA VAL A 73 4.03 6.32 -6.28
C VAL A 73 4.24 6.92 -4.90
N LYS A 74 3.14 7.21 -4.18
CA LYS A 74 3.17 7.48 -2.75
C LYS A 74 2.58 6.28 -2.06
N VAL A 75 3.32 5.74 -1.10
CA VAL A 75 2.98 4.51 -0.40
C VAL A 75 2.70 4.85 1.06
N LEU A 76 1.57 4.37 1.58
CA LEU A 76 1.27 4.31 3.01
C LEU A 76 1.80 2.99 3.55
N TRP A 77 2.60 3.02 4.61
CA TRP A 77 3.32 1.84 5.05
C TRP A 77 2.54 0.97 6.02
N PHE A 78 2.91 -0.30 6.03
CA PHE A 78 2.63 -1.24 7.10
C PHE A 78 3.96 -1.60 7.78
N PHE A 79 3.88 -1.93 9.07
CA PHE A 79 5.00 -2.46 9.82
C PHE A 79 4.70 -3.88 10.28
N ARG A 80 5.68 -4.77 10.16
CA ARG A 80 5.66 -6.05 10.88
C ARG A 80 5.98 -5.82 12.35
N PRO A 81 5.57 -6.74 13.25
CA PRO A 81 5.92 -6.66 14.67
C PRO A 81 7.40 -6.40 14.93
N ARG A 82 8.29 -7.12 14.23
CA ARG A 82 9.75 -6.98 14.39
C ARG A 82 10.29 -5.59 14.00
N GLU A 83 9.59 -4.85 13.16
CA GLU A 83 10.01 -3.50 12.71
C GLU A 83 9.74 -2.45 13.80
N ILE A 84 8.80 -2.73 14.72
CA ILE A 84 8.39 -1.80 15.78
C ILE A 84 8.73 -2.27 17.20
N GLN A 85 9.18 -3.53 17.37
CA GLN A 85 9.46 -4.15 18.67
C GLN A 85 10.45 -3.38 19.54
N TYR A 86 11.36 -2.61 18.93
CA TYR A 86 12.32 -1.79 19.67
C TYR A 86 11.65 -0.59 20.36
N TYR A 87 10.56 -0.09 19.78
CA TYR A 87 9.86 1.11 20.25
C TYR A 87 8.74 0.78 21.22
N VAL A 88 8.07 -0.35 21.02
CA VAL A 88 6.91 -0.77 21.81
C VAL A 88 6.98 -2.27 22.04
N GLY A 89 6.72 -2.71 23.27
CA GLY A 89 6.56 -4.12 23.58
C GLY A 89 5.34 -4.65 22.84
N VAL A 90 5.56 -5.39 21.76
CA VAL A 90 4.47 -6.00 20.99
C VAL A 90 4.16 -7.36 21.61
N GLU A 91 3.13 -7.39 22.44
CA GLU A 91 2.57 -8.63 22.98
C GLU A 91 1.36 -9.06 22.11
N ASP A 92 1.07 -10.37 22.11
CA ASP A 92 -0.12 -10.97 21.49
C ASP A 92 -0.32 -10.65 20.00
N THR A 93 0.74 -10.77 19.20
CA THR A 93 0.61 -10.63 17.73
C THR A 93 -0.05 -11.85 17.12
N ALA A 94 -1.06 -11.62 16.27
CA ALA A 94 -1.59 -12.65 15.41
C ALA A 94 -0.55 -13.07 14.36
N LYS A 95 -0.72 -14.28 13.81
CA LYS A 95 0.09 -14.75 12.71
C LYS A 95 -0.11 -13.84 11.50
N ASP A 96 0.98 -13.47 10.84
CA ASP A 96 1.00 -12.62 9.64
C ASP A 96 0.36 -11.23 9.87
N GLU A 97 0.36 -10.75 11.13
CA GLU A 97 -0.12 -9.43 11.50
C GLU A 97 0.81 -8.32 11.02
N LEU A 98 0.19 -7.25 10.51
CA LEU A 98 0.80 -5.96 10.21
C LEU A 98 0.13 -4.84 11.02
N PHE A 99 0.88 -3.79 11.25
CA PHE A 99 0.41 -2.53 11.84
C PHE A 99 0.35 -1.47 10.76
N LEU A 100 -0.83 -0.87 10.55
CA LEU A 100 -0.96 0.27 9.64
C LEU A 100 -0.19 1.47 10.20
N ALA A 101 0.66 2.12 9.40
CA ALA A 101 1.29 3.37 9.83
C ALA A 101 0.23 4.47 10.04
N SER A 102 0.30 5.20 11.16
CA SER A 102 -0.62 6.29 11.53
C SER A 102 0.15 7.44 12.21
N GLY A 103 -0.53 8.52 12.56
CA GLY A 103 0.09 9.73 13.11
C GLY A 103 0.80 10.55 12.03
N GLU A 104 1.85 11.27 12.44
CA GLU A 104 2.66 12.12 11.57
C GLU A 104 4.15 11.84 11.77
N GLY A 105 4.91 11.74 10.67
CA GLY A 105 6.37 11.59 10.74
C GLY A 105 6.95 10.66 9.68
N ALA A 106 8.26 10.41 9.81
CA ALA A 106 8.96 9.41 9.02
C ALA A 106 8.37 8.02 9.30
N GLY A 107 8.21 7.21 8.24
CA GLY A 107 7.56 5.90 8.34
C GLY A 107 6.05 5.91 8.07
N LEU A 108 5.36 7.07 8.06
CA LEU A 108 3.95 7.12 7.70
C LEU A 108 3.74 6.79 6.21
N ALA A 109 4.18 7.69 5.33
CA ALA A 109 4.02 7.54 3.90
C ALA A 109 5.07 8.36 3.15
N ASN A 110 5.71 7.79 2.14
CA ASN A 110 6.72 8.47 1.34
C ASN A 110 6.54 8.23 -0.16
N VAL A 111 7.31 8.99 -0.94
CA VAL A 111 7.32 8.91 -2.41
C VAL A 111 8.43 7.96 -2.85
N ASN A 112 8.09 6.99 -3.68
CA ASN A 112 9.02 5.99 -4.22
C ASN A 112 8.99 6.02 -5.76
N PRO A 113 10.09 5.62 -6.43
CA PRO A 113 10.02 5.31 -7.85
C PRO A 113 9.02 4.16 -8.07
N LEU A 114 8.26 4.24 -9.16
CA LEU A 114 7.25 3.20 -9.47
C LEU A 114 7.92 1.83 -9.66
N GLU A 115 9.16 1.84 -10.18
CA GLU A 115 10.00 0.70 -10.43
C GLU A 115 10.48 -0.03 -9.15
N ALA A 116 10.33 0.58 -7.96
CA ALA A 116 10.61 -0.11 -6.69
C ALA A 116 9.54 -1.14 -6.30
N ILE A 117 8.40 -1.14 -6.97
CA ILE A 117 7.35 -2.16 -6.76
C ILE A 117 7.78 -3.46 -7.41
N VAL A 118 7.79 -4.54 -6.62
CA VAL A 118 8.19 -5.87 -7.10
C VAL A 118 7.03 -6.85 -7.22
N GLY A 119 5.87 -6.53 -6.66
CA GLY A 119 4.68 -7.37 -6.75
C GLY A 119 3.52 -6.86 -5.89
N LYS A 120 2.37 -7.50 -6.06
CA LYS A 120 1.21 -7.31 -5.19
C LYS A 120 1.28 -8.20 -3.96
N CYS A 121 0.63 -7.78 -2.89
CA CYS A 121 0.30 -8.61 -1.74
C CYS A 121 -1.17 -8.42 -1.37
N ASN A 122 -1.77 -9.45 -0.78
CA ASN A 122 -3.12 -9.42 -0.25
C ASN A 122 -3.09 -9.14 1.25
N VAL A 123 -3.49 -7.93 1.65
CA VAL A 123 -3.55 -7.51 3.05
C VAL A 123 -5.01 -7.24 3.41
N VAL A 124 -5.53 -8.01 4.37
CA VAL A 124 -6.94 -7.99 4.77
C VAL A 124 -7.12 -7.25 6.10
N CYS A 125 -8.11 -6.37 6.17
CA CYS A 125 -8.46 -5.69 7.42
C CYS A 125 -9.40 -6.55 8.26
N THR A 126 -9.04 -6.86 9.49
CA THR A 126 -9.90 -7.58 10.47
C THR A 126 -10.36 -6.68 11.61
N SER A 127 -10.19 -5.36 11.50
CA SER A 127 -10.68 -4.41 12.49
C SER A 127 -12.21 -4.45 12.61
N GLU A 128 -12.74 -4.35 13.82
CA GLU A 128 -14.17 -4.25 14.11
C GLU A 128 -14.75 -2.84 13.83
N ASP A 129 -13.96 -1.93 13.23
CA ASP A 129 -14.46 -0.62 12.84
C ASP A 129 -15.68 -0.75 11.92
N SER A 130 -16.75 0.00 12.20
CA SER A 130 -18.02 -0.09 11.48
C SER A 130 -17.92 0.31 10.00
N LYS A 131 -16.86 1.01 9.60
CA LYS A 131 -16.57 1.35 8.20
C LYS A 131 -15.80 0.25 7.46
N ASN A 132 -15.33 -0.79 8.15
CA ASN A 132 -14.66 -1.94 7.55
C ASN A 132 -15.69 -3.03 7.21
N PRO A 133 -15.92 -3.33 5.92
CA PRO A 133 -16.58 -4.59 5.55
C PRO A 133 -15.80 -5.75 6.13
N GLN A 134 -16.45 -6.57 6.96
CA GLN A 134 -15.79 -7.71 7.58
C GLN A 134 -15.40 -8.72 6.50
N PRO A 135 -14.17 -9.26 6.54
CA PRO A 135 -13.70 -10.16 5.51
C PRO A 135 -14.41 -11.51 5.59
N THR A 136 -14.61 -12.13 4.43
CA THR A 136 -15.10 -13.51 4.36
C THR A 136 -14.00 -14.50 4.78
N GLU A 137 -14.39 -15.74 5.11
CA GLU A 137 -13.41 -16.81 5.37
C GLU A 137 -12.48 -17.06 4.19
N GLU A 138 -12.97 -16.89 2.95
CA GLU A 138 -12.16 -17.04 1.75
C GLU A 138 -11.11 -15.92 1.60
N GLN A 139 -11.49 -14.68 1.89
CA GLN A 139 -10.56 -13.55 1.92
C GLN A 139 -9.48 -13.76 2.98
N LEU A 140 -9.85 -14.25 4.17
CA LEU A 140 -8.89 -14.58 5.23
C LEU A 140 -7.96 -15.73 4.84
N ARG A 141 -8.49 -16.79 4.21
CA ARG A 141 -7.70 -17.94 3.76
C ARG A 141 -6.67 -17.58 2.70
N THR A 142 -6.96 -16.59 1.87
CA THR A 142 -6.09 -16.15 0.77
C THR A 142 -5.28 -14.90 1.11
N ALA A 143 -5.38 -14.40 2.35
CA ALA A 143 -4.60 -13.26 2.81
C ALA A 143 -3.12 -13.65 2.97
N ASP A 144 -2.23 -12.81 2.45
CA ASP A 144 -0.80 -12.90 2.78
C ASP A 144 -0.57 -12.33 4.18
N PHE A 145 -1.33 -11.28 4.55
CA PHE A 145 -1.25 -10.60 5.83
C PHE A 145 -2.61 -10.10 6.30
N ILE A 146 -2.71 -9.85 7.61
CA ILE A 146 -3.85 -9.16 8.21
C ILE A 146 -3.42 -7.89 8.94
N PHE A 147 -4.35 -6.96 9.14
CA PHE A 147 -4.18 -5.85 10.07
C PHE A 147 -5.52 -5.50 10.72
N TYR A 148 -5.50 -5.08 11.97
CA TYR A 148 -6.69 -4.59 12.67
C TYR A 148 -6.41 -3.35 13.52
N ARG A 149 -5.14 -2.99 13.67
CA ARG A 149 -4.65 -1.87 14.48
C ARG A 149 -3.50 -1.14 13.78
N ALA A 150 -3.14 0.01 14.31
CA ALA A 150 -2.14 0.89 13.74
C ALA A 150 -0.93 1.08 14.65
N PHE A 151 0.18 1.54 14.08
CA PHE A 151 1.35 2.04 14.78
C PHE A 151 1.49 3.54 14.50
N ASP A 152 1.37 4.35 15.55
CA ASP A 152 1.59 5.79 15.50
C ASP A 152 3.09 6.07 15.43
N VAL A 153 3.57 6.49 14.25
CA VAL A 153 5.01 6.68 14.01
C VAL A 153 5.57 7.90 14.73
N GLY A 154 4.73 8.88 15.07
CA GLY A 154 5.14 10.10 15.76
C GLY A 154 5.32 9.87 17.26
N HIS A 155 4.41 9.10 17.86
CA HIS A 155 4.42 8.81 19.30
C HIS A 155 4.99 7.43 19.64
N CYS A 156 5.35 6.61 18.65
CA CYS A 156 5.90 5.28 18.83
C CYS A 156 5.01 4.36 19.70
N ARG A 157 3.72 4.29 19.40
CA ARG A 157 2.74 3.49 20.15
C ARG A 157 1.75 2.77 19.25
N ILE A 158 1.21 1.65 19.75
CA ILE A 158 0.13 0.93 19.08
C ILE A 158 -1.20 1.64 19.34
N LEU A 159 -2.04 1.73 18.32
CA LEU A 159 -3.40 2.26 18.39
C LEU A 159 -4.38 1.16 17.96
N ASP A 160 -5.22 0.70 18.88
CA ASP A 160 -6.23 -0.34 18.58
C ASP A 160 -7.33 0.16 17.63
N LYS A 161 -7.52 1.49 17.58
CA LYS A 161 -8.45 2.14 16.67
C LYS A 161 -7.71 2.90 15.59
N ILE A 162 -8.10 2.66 14.34
CA ILE A 162 -7.55 3.35 13.17
C ILE A 162 -8.30 4.67 12.98
N GLU A 163 -7.56 5.74 12.69
CA GLU A 163 -8.10 7.08 12.48
C GLU A 163 -8.97 7.16 11.23
N GLU A 164 -9.91 8.12 11.19
CA GLU A 164 -10.82 8.28 10.04
C GLU A 164 -10.09 8.66 8.74
N LYS A 165 -8.92 9.29 8.87
CA LYS A 165 -8.02 9.60 7.76
C LYS A 165 -6.60 9.30 8.18
N VAL A 166 -5.86 8.65 7.29
CA VAL A 166 -4.43 8.33 7.49
C VAL A 166 -3.68 8.78 6.25
N ALA A 167 -2.60 9.55 6.44
CA ALA A 167 -1.81 10.13 5.35
C ALA A 167 -2.64 10.90 4.29
N GLY A 168 -3.77 11.48 4.71
CA GLY A 168 -4.70 12.21 3.85
C GLY A 168 -5.69 11.34 3.06
N VAL A 169 -5.75 10.03 3.34
CA VAL A 169 -6.67 9.07 2.71
C VAL A 169 -7.76 8.68 3.71
N GLU A 170 -9.02 8.70 3.28
CA GLU A 170 -10.15 8.23 4.11
C GLU A 170 -10.04 6.73 4.38
N VAL A 171 -10.31 6.33 5.62
CA VAL A 171 -10.09 4.95 6.10
C VAL A 171 -10.87 3.91 5.30
N LYS A 172 -12.02 4.26 4.73
CA LYS A 172 -12.81 3.38 3.84
C LYS A 172 -12.05 2.91 2.59
N PHE A 173 -11.01 3.64 2.17
CA PHE A 173 -10.14 3.23 1.07
C PHE A 173 -8.92 2.42 1.55
N ILE A 174 -8.68 2.37 2.85
CA ILE A 174 -7.60 1.62 3.48
C ILE A 174 -8.10 0.23 3.89
N PHE A 175 -9.31 0.16 4.44
CA PHE A 175 -10.05 -1.05 4.78
C PHE A 175 -10.40 -1.92 3.57
N ASN A 176 -11.06 -3.05 3.86
CA ASN A 176 -11.52 -3.97 2.83
C ASN A 176 -12.46 -3.25 1.85
N ARG A 177 -12.33 -3.58 0.58
CA ARG A 177 -13.30 -3.12 -0.42
C ARG A 177 -14.58 -3.92 -0.20
N ALA A 178 -15.73 -3.24 -0.19
CA ALA A 178 -16.99 -3.95 -0.33
C ALA A 178 -17.00 -4.63 -1.70
N ASP A 179 -17.35 -5.92 -1.74
CA ASP A 179 -17.66 -6.58 -3.00
C ASP A 179 -18.87 -5.83 -3.61
N VAL A 180 -18.71 -5.36 -4.85
CA VAL A 180 -19.77 -4.67 -5.62
C VAL A 180 -20.41 -5.69 -6.57
#